data_AF-A0A9D8CMG4-F1
#
_entry.id   AF-A0A9D8CMG4-F1
#
_cell.length_a   1.000
_cell.length_b   1.000
_cell.length_c   1.000
_cell.angle_alpha   90.00
_cell.angle_beta   90.00
_cell.angle_gamma   90.00
#
_symmetry.space_group_name_H-M   'P 1'
#
loop_
_entity.id
_entity.type
_entity.pdbx_description
1 polymer ?
#
loop_
_entity_poly.entity_id
_entity_poly.type
_entity_poly.pdbx_seq_one_letter_code
_entity_poly.pdbx_strand_id
1 'polypeptide(L)'
;MQSRIVIFSRLVRDFMRAAAVACPPGTPVTEAIQRMAAAAASSVLVLNADRRIMGIITEQDVTRRIAYKVPGETPVEEVMSRPVLAVPSDEYLYRAIGRMRRHGLRHMPVVDQAGHLVGALDFNDALAAIATQLMGQIDRLTQDSTLAGLAEVKAAQIQLAGELFDDGLPAPEIQGLLTDINRDIYRRIVDLELAQMADQGWGRPPVAFDVLIMGSGGRGESFLYPDQDNGFVIAEYPDTEHGRVDPFFIELAERMTRDLDTVGIPYCKGFVMATNPLWRKTLTQWREQTMQWATRRSEQAVLNADIFFDFQPVWGDGQLASNLRAHVARLARTSRDMLRAIAVDEGFHRVALSFFGGLATERDDAGHRGEINLKHEGTMPLVEAIRLMALAEGVAGTATLDRLDGLQRKGVLPRDEHDYLIGAFKHITFLLLRQQLADQRAGKKPGNFVPAEAMSARERDLLVGSLKRVDLFRRRVRADLTGEIL
;
A
#
# COMPACT_ATOMS: atom_id res chain seq x y z
N MET A 1 28.19 14.27 -13.60
CA MET A 1 27.07 14.83 -14.39
C MET A 1 26.58 13.81 -15.44
N GLN A 2 26.42 12.52 -15.08
CA GLN A 2 26.04 11.43 -15.99
C GLN A 2 24.66 10.79 -15.65
N SER A 3 23.99 11.22 -14.57
CA SER A 3 22.77 10.56 -14.07
C SER A 3 21.47 10.99 -14.79
N ARG A 4 21.35 12.25 -15.21
CA ARG A 4 20.07 12.87 -15.62
C ARG A 4 19.42 12.33 -16.91
N ILE A 5 20.11 11.51 -17.71
CA ILE A 5 19.63 11.05 -19.03
C ILE A 5 19.36 9.55 -19.06
N VAL A 6 19.99 8.77 -18.18
CA VAL A 6 20.01 7.30 -18.28
C VAL A 6 18.63 6.68 -18.04
N ILE A 7 17.79 7.27 -17.17
CA ILE A 7 16.43 6.79 -16.91
C ILE A 7 15.51 7.01 -18.12
N PHE A 8 15.71 8.12 -18.85
CA PHE A 8 14.93 8.46 -20.04
C PHE A 8 15.42 7.76 -21.31
N SER A 9 16.53 7.01 -21.24
CA SER A 9 17.08 6.26 -22.38
C SER A 9 16.98 4.74 -22.26
N ARG A 10 16.57 4.21 -21.09
CA ARG A 10 16.39 2.77 -20.86
C ARG A 10 15.13 2.25 -21.53
N LEU A 11 15.25 1.14 -22.25
CA LEU A 11 14.14 0.52 -22.96
C LEU A 11 13.70 -0.75 -22.27
N VAL A 12 12.42 -1.09 -22.41
CA VAL A 12 11.81 -2.27 -21.78
C VAL A 12 12.59 -3.55 -22.09
N ARG A 13 13.02 -3.73 -23.34
CA ARG A 13 13.78 -4.92 -23.78
C ARG A 13 15.07 -5.17 -23.00
N ASP A 14 15.67 -4.14 -22.43
CA ASP A 14 16.94 -4.25 -21.70
C ASP A 14 16.73 -4.81 -20.27
N PHE A 15 15.47 -4.86 -19.80
CA PHE A 15 15.13 -5.21 -18.41
C PHE A 15 13.99 -6.22 -18.30
N MET A 16 13.45 -6.70 -19.41
CA MET A 16 12.45 -7.76 -19.42
C MET A 16 13.09 -9.12 -19.13
N ARG A 17 12.33 -10.01 -18.49
CA ARG A 17 12.66 -11.44 -18.46
C ARG A 17 12.25 -12.05 -19.81
N ALA A 18 13.23 -12.49 -20.60
CA ALA A 18 13.00 -13.04 -21.93
C ALA A 18 12.21 -14.36 -21.93
N ALA A 19 12.36 -15.18 -20.89
CA ALA A 19 11.66 -16.46 -20.72
C ALA A 19 10.41 -16.30 -19.85
N ALA A 20 9.44 -15.50 -20.29
CA ALA A 20 8.16 -15.43 -19.61
C ALA A 20 7.46 -16.81 -19.66
N VAL A 21 7.00 -17.30 -18.51
CA VAL A 21 6.33 -18.60 -18.44
C VAL A 21 5.00 -18.51 -19.18
N ALA A 22 4.75 -19.45 -20.07
CA ALA A 22 3.54 -19.47 -20.89
C ALA A 22 2.97 -20.87 -21.07
N CYS A 23 1.67 -20.92 -21.35
CA CYS A 23 0.94 -22.12 -21.76
C CYS A 23 -0.09 -21.80 -22.86
N PRO A 24 -0.48 -22.79 -23.69
CA PRO A 24 -1.58 -22.63 -24.62
C PRO A 24 -2.96 -22.60 -23.91
N PRO A 25 -4.03 -22.13 -24.58
CA PRO A 25 -5.39 -22.42 -24.14
C PRO A 25 -5.64 -23.93 -24.11
N GLY A 26 -6.57 -24.36 -23.26
CA GLY A 26 -6.85 -25.77 -22.99
C GLY A 26 -5.89 -26.41 -21.98
N THR A 27 -4.79 -25.75 -21.61
CA THR A 27 -3.91 -26.25 -20.53
C THR A 27 -4.70 -26.32 -19.22
N PRO A 28 -4.66 -27.44 -18.49
CA PRO A 28 -5.24 -27.53 -17.16
C PRO A 28 -4.61 -26.50 -16.21
N VAL A 29 -5.43 -25.89 -15.38
CA VAL A 29 -5.00 -24.96 -14.33
C VAL A 29 -3.88 -25.51 -13.46
N THR A 30 -3.97 -26.78 -13.06
CA THR A 30 -2.92 -27.45 -12.24
C THR A 30 -1.58 -27.48 -12.96
N GLU A 31 -1.59 -27.76 -14.26
CA GLU A 31 -0.38 -27.77 -15.07
C GLU A 31 0.20 -26.35 -15.20
N ALA A 32 -0.65 -25.33 -15.39
CA ALA A 32 -0.19 -23.94 -15.42
C ALA A 32 0.45 -23.51 -14.09
N ILE A 33 -0.15 -23.87 -12.95
CA ILE A 33 0.42 -23.62 -11.61
C ILE A 33 1.74 -24.37 -11.43
N GLN A 34 1.85 -25.61 -11.89
CA GLN A 34 3.09 -26.38 -11.85
C GLN A 34 4.20 -25.72 -12.68
N ARG A 35 3.87 -25.23 -13.88
CA ARG A 35 4.81 -24.47 -14.73
C ARG A 35 5.26 -23.19 -14.04
N MET A 36 4.34 -22.48 -13.40
CA MET A 36 4.62 -21.28 -12.60
C MET A 36 5.64 -21.60 -11.49
N ALA A 37 5.37 -22.62 -10.69
CA ALA A 37 6.22 -23.05 -9.58
C ALA A 37 7.59 -23.57 -10.05
N ALA A 38 7.63 -24.41 -11.09
CA ALA A 38 8.86 -25.00 -11.62
C ALA A 38 9.83 -23.94 -12.17
N ALA A 39 9.29 -22.85 -12.71
CA ALA A 39 10.06 -21.72 -13.21
C ALA A 39 10.36 -20.66 -12.15
N ALA A 40 9.94 -20.86 -10.89
CA ALA A 40 9.98 -19.85 -9.82
C ALA A 40 9.41 -18.50 -10.28
N ALA A 41 8.36 -18.54 -11.11
CA ALA A 41 7.69 -17.37 -11.64
C ALA A 41 6.44 -17.05 -10.82
N SER A 42 6.02 -15.79 -10.83
CA SER A 42 4.83 -15.31 -10.12
C SER A 42 3.61 -15.11 -11.03
N SER A 43 3.76 -15.43 -12.32
CA SER A 43 2.67 -15.43 -13.30
C SER A 43 2.95 -16.37 -14.49
N VAL A 44 1.87 -16.75 -15.17
CA VAL A 44 1.86 -17.54 -16.41
C VAL A 44 0.97 -16.84 -17.43
N LEU A 45 1.48 -16.70 -18.65
CA LEU A 45 0.74 -16.11 -19.76
C LEU A 45 0.07 -17.19 -20.61
N VAL A 46 -1.19 -16.94 -20.97
CA VAL A 46 -1.93 -17.81 -21.89
C VAL A 46 -1.75 -17.27 -23.30
N LEU A 47 -1.17 -18.07 -24.19
CA LEU A 47 -0.83 -17.68 -25.56
C LEU A 47 -1.59 -18.52 -26.58
N ASN A 48 -2.08 -17.89 -27.65
CA ASN A 48 -2.61 -18.65 -28.79
C ASN A 48 -1.48 -19.28 -29.64
N ALA A 49 -1.86 -20.03 -30.69
CA ALA A 49 -0.90 -20.67 -31.61
C ALA A 49 0.06 -19.68 -32.29
N ASP A 50 -0.37 -18.42 -32.47
CA ASP A 50 0.43 -17.33 -33.06
C ASP A 50 1.27 -16.57 -32.01
N ARG A 51 1.43 -17.09 -30.78
CA ARG A 51 2.13 -16.43 -29.66
C ARG A 51 1.54 -15.07 -29.23
N ARG A 52 0.26 -14.82 -29.51
CA ARG A 52 -0.46 -13.65 -29.01
C ARG A 52 -1.07 -13.93 -27.64
N ILE A 53 -1.03 -12.91 -26.79
CA ILE A 53 -1.50 -13.00 -25.41
C ILE A 53 -3.03 -13.03 -25.37
N MET A 54 -3.58 -14.10 -24.81
CA MET A 54 -5.01 -14.26 -24.56
C MET A 54 -5.41 -13.91 -23.12
N GLY A 55 -4.50 -14.12 -22.17
CA GLY A 55 -4.73 -13.86 -20.75
C GLY A 55 -3.49 -14.05 -19.90
N ILE A 56 -3.63 -13.78 -18.61
CA ILE A 56 -2.60 -13.99 -17.59
C ILE A 56 -3.22 -14.64 -16.35
N ILE A 57 -2.47 -15.53 -15.72
CA ILE A 57 -2.76 -16.06 -14.39
C ILE A 57 -1.58 -15.70 -13.49
N THR A 58 -1.86 -15.06 -12.36
CA THR A 58 -0.85 -14.69 -11.36
C THR A 58 -0.98 -15.55 -10.11
N GLU A 59 0.04 -15.59 -9.24
CA GLU A 59 -0.05 -16.18 -7.90
C GLU A 59 -1.27 -15.65 -7.12
N GLN A 60 -1.60 -14.37 -7.32
CA GLN A 60 -2.75 -13.72 -6.70
C GLN A 60 -4.08 -14.25 -7.25
N ASP A 61 -4.16 -14.55 -8.54
CA ASP A 61 -5.34 -15.22 -9.12
C ASP A 61 -5.46 -16.65 -8.59
N VAL A 62 -4.34 -17.36 -8.50
CA VAL A 62 -4.29 -18.73 -7.97
C VAL A 62 -4.89 -18.78 -6.58
N THR A 63 -4.38 -17.94 -5.67
CA THR A 63 -4.84 -17.88 -4.28
C THR A 63 -6.28 -17.36 -4.15
N ARG A 64 -6.66 -16.31 -4.90
CA ARG A 64 -7.96 -15.65 -4.69
C ARG A 64 -9.14 -16.35 -5.32
N ARG A 65 -8.98 -16.94 -6.51
CA ARG A 65 -10.13 -17.41 -7.32
C ARG A 65 -9.99 -18.81 -7.88
N ILE A 66 -8.81 -19.43 -7.83
CA ILE A 66 -8.59 -20.73 -8.46
C ILE A 66 -8.48 -21.85 -7.41
N ALA A 67 -7.52 -21.73 -6.49
CA ALA A 67 -7.26 -22.73 -5.47
C ALA A 67 -8.52 -23.05 -4.68
N TYR A 68 -8.88 -24.33 -4.62
CA TYR A 68 -10.06 -24.88 -3.95
C TYR A 68 -11.43 -24.40 -4.46
N LYS A 69 -11.48 -23.59 -5.52
CA LYS A 69 -12.72 -23.05 -6.11
C LYS A 69 -13.00 -23.60 -7.50
N VAL A 70 -11.96 -24.05 -8.18
CA VAL A 70 -12.01 -24.51 -9.57
C VAL A 70 -11.34 -25.89 -9.66
N PRO A 71 -11.96 -26.89 -10.33
CA PRO A 71 -11.31 -28.17 -10.60
C PRO A 71 -9.98 -27.97 -11.32
N GLY A 72 -8.97 -28.77 -10.98
CA GLY A 72 -7.62 -28.60 -11.52
C GLY A 72 -7.52 -28.80 -13.04
N GLU A 73 -8.43 -29.61 -13.57
CA GLU A 73 -8.60 -29.94 -14.98
C GLU A 73 -9.25 -28.80 -15.79
N THR A 74 -9.75 -27.77 -15.10
CA THR A 74 -10.39 -26.63 -15.78
C THR A 74 -9.38 -25.95 -16.70
N PRO A 75 -9.76 -25.63 -17.95
CA PRO A 75 -8.91 -24.90 -18.87
C PRO A 75 -8.54 -23.50 -18.34
N VAL A 76 -7.27 -23.11 -18.50
CA VAL A 76 -6.75 -21.80 -18.06
C VAL A 76 -7.54 -20.61 -18.59
N GLU A 77 -8.13 -20.70 -19.79
CA GLU A 77 -8.90 -19.61 -20.41
C GLU A 77 -10.19 -19.25 -19.69
N GLU A 78 -10.72 -20.17 -18.87
CA GLU A 78 -11.92 -19.92 -18.06
C GLU A 78 -11.61 -19.09 -16.81
N VAL A 79 -10.35 -19.13 -16.35
CA VAL A 79 -9.92 -18.50 -15.09
C VAL A 79 -8.84 -17.43 -15.26
N MET A 80 -8.36 -17.18 -16.48
CA MET A 80 -7.37 -16.15 -16.76
C MET A 80 -7.94 -14.73 -16.67
N SER A 81 -7.10 -13.77 -16.32
CA SER A 81 -7.42 -12.34 -16.36
C SER A 81 -7.29 -11.81 -17.78
N ARG A 82 -8.30 -11.03 -18.22
CA ARG A 82 -8.37 -10.37 -19.54
C ARG A 82 -9.17 -9.06 -19.45
N PRO A 83 -8.89 -8.04 -20.28
CA PRO A 83 -7.77 -7.96 -21.25
C PRO A 83 -6.42 -7.77 -20.54
N VAL A 84 -5.33 -8.26 -21.17
CA VAL A 84 -3.98 -8.10 -20.63
C VAL A 84 -3.33 -6.85 -21.20
N LEU A 85 -2.90 -5.95 -20.32
CA LEU A 85 -2.15 -4.76 -20.73
C LEU A 85 -0.70 -5.15 -20.97
N ALA A 86 -0.24 -4.97 -22.21
CA ALA A 86 1.13 -5.22 -22.63
C ALA A 86 1.87 -3.91 -22.95
N VAL A 87 3.19 -3.99 -23.02
CA VAL A 87 4.07 -2.88 -23.40
C VAL A 87 4.99 -3.28 -24.56
N PRO A 88 5.22 -2.38 -25.54
CA PRO A 88 6.21 -2.63 -26.58
C PRO A 88 7.63 -2.76 -26.01
N SER A 89 8.42 -3.68 -26.58
CA SER A 89 9.81 -3.91 -26.18
C SER A 89 10.74 -2.70 -26.37
N ASP A 90 10.37 -1.78 -27.26
CA ASP A 90 11.06 -0.52 -27.56
C ASP A 90 10.46 0.70 -26.85
N GLU A 91 9.50 0.52 -25.94
CA GLU A 91 9.02 1.60 -25.07
C GLU A 91 10.08 1.93 -23.99
N TYR A 92 10.07 3.17 -23.52
CA TYR A 92 10.89 3.56 -22.38
C TYR A 92 10.43 2.90 -21.08
N LEU A 93 11.39 2.37 -20.31
CA LEU A 93 11.13 1.63 -19.07
C LEU A 93 10.30 2.45 -18.05
N TYR A 94 10.59 3.74 -17.90
CA TYR A 94 9.83 4.61 -16.98
C TYR A 94 8.34 4.71 -17.34
N ARG A 95 7.99 4.61 -18.64
CA ARG A 95 6.58 4.63 -19.08
C ARG A 95 5.90 3.30 -18.81
N ALA A 96 6.62 2.19 -18.94
CA ALA A 96 6.14 0.88 -18.54
C ALA A 96 5.82 0.85 -17.04
N ILE A 97 6.76 1.31 -16.20
CA ILE A 97 6.57 1.42 -14.74
C ILE A 97 5.39 2.34 -14.41
N GLY A 98 5.29 3.49 -15.08
CA GLY A 98 4.15 4.40 -14.90
C GLY A 98 2.80 3.77 -15.25
N ARG A 99 2.73 2.95 -16.32
CA ARG A 99 1.52 2.17 -16.64
C ARG A 99 1.27 1.08 -15.61
N MET A 100 2.29 0.33 -15.22
CA MET A 100 2.17 -0.74 -14.23
C MET A 100 1.57 -0.20 -12.95
N ARG A 101 2.10 0.92 -12.45
CA ARG A 101 1.58 1.57 -11.26
C ARG A 101 0.16 2.09 -11.41
N ARG A 102 -0.13 2.83 -12.49
CA ARG A 102 -1.48 3.37 -12.75
C ARG A 102 -2.55 2.29 -12.80
N HIS A 103 -2.19 1.10 -13.25
CA HIS A 103 -3.12 -0.01 -13.40
C HIS A 103 -2.99 -1.06 -12.30
N GLY A 104 -2.19 -0.81 -11.25
CA GLY A 104 -1.95 -1.74 -10.15
C GLY A 104 -1.37 -3.09 -10.60
N LEU A 105 -0.56 -3.09 -11.66
CA LEU A 105 0.00 -4.29 -12.27
C LEU A 105 1.37 -4.61 -11.70
N ARG A 106 1.53 -5.83 -11.17
CA ARG A 106 2.84 -6.38 -10.82
C ARG A 106 3.58 -6.96 -12.03
N HIS A 107 2.83 -7.50 -12.99
CA HIS A 107 3.37 -8.13 -14.19
C HIS A 107 2.84 -7.42 -15.43
N MET A 108 3.72 -7.14 -16.39
CA MET A 108 3.37 -6.54 -17.66
C MET A 108 4.06 -7.28 -18.80
N PRO A 109 3.31 -7.99 -19.65
CA PRO A 109 3.88 -8.65 -20.81
C PRO A 109 4.52 -7.66 -21.77
N VAL A 110 5.62 -8.08 -22.38
CA VAL A 110 6.37 -7.32 -23.36
C VAL A 110 6.16 -7.93 -24.73
N VAL A 111 5.80 -7.09 -25.69
CA VAL A 111 5.51 -7.52 -27.07
C VAL A 111 6.43 -6.88 -28.11
N ASP A 112 6.64 -7.58 -29.22
CA ASP A 112 7.26 -7.01 -30.41
C ASP A 112 6.26 -6.15 -31.22
N GLN A 113 6.73 -5.60 -32.35
CA GLN A 113 5.89 -4.78 -33.24
C GLN A 113 4.73 -5.56 -33.90
N ALA A 114 4.84 -6.89 -34.00
CA ALA A 114 3.79 -7.76 -34.55
C ALA A 114 2.78 -8.20 -33.47
N GLY A 115 3.00 -7.82 -32.21
CA GLY A 115 2.16 -8.14 -31.05
C GLY A 115 2.44 -9.51 -30.44
N HIS A 116 3.57 -10.14 -30.76
CA HIS A 116 3.96 -11.42 -30.16
C HIS A 116 4.67 -11.21 -28.83
N LEU A 117 4.46 -12.14 -27.90
CA LEU A 117 5.17 -12.13 -26.62
C LEU A 117 6.68 -12.35 -26.83
N VAL A 118 7.48 -11.42 -26.30
CA VAL A 118 8.96 -11.49 -26.28
C VAL A 118 9.55 -11.46 -24.86
N GLY A 119 8.74 -11.18 -23.85
CA GLY A 119 9.16 -11.23 -22.44
C GLY A 119 8.09 -10.72 -21.49
N ALA A 120 8.46 -10.50 -20.24
CA ALA A 120 7.60 -9.86 -19.24
C ALA A 120 8.44 -8.98 -18.31
N LEU A 121 7.85 -7.86 -17.86
CA LEU A 121 8.36 -7.06 -16.76
C LEU A 121 7.70 -7.48 -15.45
N ASP A 122 8.51 -7.59 -14.41
CA ASP A 122 8.05 -7.49 -13.02
C ASP A 122 8.25 -6.05 -12.55
N PHE A 123 7.28 -5.53 -11.78
CA PHE A 123 7.32 -4.14 -11.32
C PHE A 123 8.55 -3.84 -10.47
N ASN A 124 8.91 -4.76 -9.58
CA ASN A 124 10.05 -4.58 -8.68
C ASN A 124 11.36 -4.67 -9.46
N ASP A 125 11.48 -5.61 -10.40
CA ASP A 125 12.66 -5.71 -11.28
C ASP A 125 12.81 -4.46 -12.15
N ALA A 126 11.71 -3.96 -12.71
CA ALA A 126 11.72 -2.75 -13.53
C ALA A 126 12.13 -1.51 -12.71
N LEU A 127 11.71 -1.45 -11.45
CA LEU A 127 12.11 -0.40 -10.53
C LEU A 127 13.57 -0.55 -10.07
N ALA A 128 14.03 -1.77 -9.82
CA ALA A 128 15.43 -2.13 -9.54
C ALA A 128 16.35 -1.76 -10.69
N ALA A 129 15.89 -2.01 -11.90
CA ALA A 129 16.55 -1.61 -13.12
C ALA A 129 16.75 -0.09 -13.15
N ILE A 130 15.79 0.74 -12.73
CA ILE A 130 16.02 2.19 -12.64
C ILE A 130 17.04 2.52 -11.54
N ALA A 131 16.98 1.83 -10.41
CA ALA A 131 17.78 2.08 -9.21
C ALA A 131 19.08 1.23 -9.09
N THR A 132 19.66 0.81 -10.22
CA THR A 132 20.50 -0.41 -10.34
C THR A 132 21.70 -0.50 -9.39
N GLN A 133 22.25 0.60 -8.89
CA GLN A 133 23.37 0.56 -7.95
C GLN A 133 22.94 0.22 -6.50
N LEU A 134 21.73 0.61 -6.08
CA LEU A 134 21.24 0.47 -4.70
C LEU A 134 20.37 -0.76 -4.50
N MET A 135 19.49 -1.11 -5.44
CA MET A 135 18.71 -2.34 -5.30
C MET A 135 19.58 -3.58 -5.42
N GLY A 136 20.68 -3.55 -6.18
CA GLY A 136 21.69 -4.60 -6.13
C GLY A 136 22.45 -4.68 -4.80
N GLN A 137 22.39 -3.66 -3.93
CA GLN A 137 22.86 -3.74 -2.54
C GLN A 137 21.76 -4.29 -1.62
N ILE A 138 20.51 -3.84 -1.79
CA ILE A 138 19.34 -4.42 -1.07
C ILE A 138 19.21 -5.93 -1.38
N ASP A 139 19.35 -6.36 -2.64
CA ASP A 139 19.31 -7.76 -3.06
C ASP A 139 20.47 -8.60 -2.49
N ARG A 140 21.62 -7.98 -2.23
CA ARG A 140 22.77 -8.63 -1.56
C ARG A 140 22.59 -8.70 -0.04
N LEU A 141 22.00 -7.66 0.55
CA LEU A 141 21.64 -7.60 1.98
C LEU A 141 20.47 -8.53 2.33
N THR A 142 19.60 -8.80 1.36
CA THR A 142 18.43 -9.65 1.52
C THR A 142 18.71 -11.15 1.41
N GLN A 143 19.95 -11.57 1.12
CA GLN A 143 20.34 -12.99 1.22
C GLN A 143 20.53 -13.42 2.68
N ASP A 144 20.93 -12.51 3.56
CA ASP A 144 21.04 -12.74 5.00
C ASP A 144 19.78 -12.24 5.72
N SER A 145 18.92 -13.17 6.13
CA SER A 145 17.75 -12.87 6.97
C SER A 145 18.17 -12.65 8.43
N THR A 146 19.11 -11.74 8.69
CA THR A 146 19.47 -11.35 10.06
C THR A 146 18.85 -9.99 10.37
N LEU A 147 18.57 -9.71 11.65
CA LEU A 147 18.07 -8.39 12.06
C LEU A 147 19.01 -7.25 11.64
N ALA A 148 20.33 -7.48 11.68
CA ALA A 148 21.32 -6.52 11.22
C ALA A 148 21.18 -6.25 9.71
N GLY A 149 21.08 -7.30 8.88
CA GLY A 149 20.87 -7.15 7.44
C GLY A 149 19.57 -6.42 7.11
N LEU A 150 18.49 -6.69 7.84
CA LEU A 150 17.22 -5.97 7.68
C LEU A 150 17.32 -4.49 8.07
N ALA A 151 18.07 -4.16 9.12
CA ALA A 151 18.35 -2.77 9.50
C ALA A 151 19.16 -2.03 8.41
N GLU A 152 20.11 -2.72 7.77
CA GLU A 152 20.86 -2.18 6.64
C GLU A 152 19.96 -1.94 5.42
N VAL A 153 19.03 -2.85 5.12
CA VAL A 153 17.99 -2.64 4.09
C VAL A 153 17.11 -1.43 4.43
N LYS A 154 16.66 -1.30 5.68
CA LYS A 154 15.87 -0.15 6.14
C LYS A 154 16.65 1.15 5.93
N ALA A 155 17.94 1.18 6.24
CA ALA A 155 18.78 2.37 6.06
C ALA A 155 18.99 2.69 4.57
N ALA A 156 19.28 1.69 3.74
CA ALA A 156 19.52 1.84 2.31
C ALA A 156 18.30 2.40 1.55
N GLN A 157 17.08 2.05 1.97
CA GLN A 157 15.87 2.54 1.31
C GLN A 157 15.73 4.07 1.36
N ILE A 158 16.28 4.73 2.40
CA ILE A 158 16.20 6.18 2.56
C ILE A 158 17.08 6.87 1.53
N GLN A 159 18.29 6.34 1.30
CA GLN A 159 19.16 6.81 0.24
C GLN A 159 18.50 6.62 -1.13
N LEU A 160 17.90 5.44 -1.35
CA LEU A 160 17.18 5.13 -2.58
C LEU A 160 16.03 6.11 -2.85
N ALA A 161 15.23 6.44 -1.83
CA ALA A 161 14.17 7.43 -1.96
C ALA A 161 14.71 8.81 -2.36
N GLY A 162 15.87 9.20 -1.81
CA GLY A 162 16.53 10.45 -2.16
C GLY A 162 17.01 10.50 -3.61
N GLU A 163 17.62 9.42 -4.10
CA GLU A 163 18.08 9.31 -5.48
C GLU A 163 16.92 9.33 -6.48
N LEU A 164 15.87 8.53 -6.22
CA LEU A 164 14.67 8.51 -7.06
C LEU A 164 13.95 9.87 -7.09
N PHE A 165 13.93 10.57 -5.96
CA PHE A 165 13.35 11.91 -5.87
C PHE A 165 14.16 12.93 -6.69
N ASP A 166 15.50 12.90 -6.58
CA ASP A 166 16.39 13.78 -7.35
C ASP A 166 16.32 13.51 -8.86
N ASP A 167 16.03 12.26 -9.23
CA ASP A 167 15.78 11.82 -10.61
C ASP A 167 14.35 12.16 -11.12
N GLY A 168 13.51 12.76 -10.27
CA GLY A 168 12.21 13.30 -10.65
C GLY A 168 11.07 12.26 -10.65
N LEU A 169 11.26 11.11 -9.97
CA LEU A 169 10.17 10.17 -9.78
C LEU A 169 9.07 10.81 -8.91
N PRO A 170 7.78 10.68 -9.25
CA PRO A 170 6.72 11.28 -8.45
C PRO A 170 6.69 10.70 -7.02
N ALA A 171 6.42 11.54 -6.02
CA ALA A 171 6.46 11.13 -4.62
C ALA A 171 5.58 9.92 -4.28
N PRO A 172 4.35 9.78 -4.82
CA PRO A 172 3.53 8.58 -4.55
C PRO A 172 4.21 7.26 -4.96
N GLU A 173 5.04 7.27 -6.00
CA GLU A 173 5.75 6.10 -6.54
C GLU A 173 6.84 5.68 -5.56
N ILE A 174 7.56 6.67 -5.04
CA ILE A 174 8.57 6.48 -4.00
C ILE A 174 7.90 5.94 -2.73
N GLN A 175 6.74 6.48 -2.33
CA GLN A 175 5.99 5.97 -1.18
C GLN A 175 5.59 4.50 -1.35
N GLY A 176 5.12 4.12 -2.55
CA GLY A 176 4.77 2.73 -2.86
C GLY A 176 5.96 1.78 -2.70
N LEU A 177 7.12 2.17 -3.25
CA LEU A 177 8.37 1.42 -3.10
C LEU A 177 8.78 1.26 -1.62
N LEU A 178 8.79 2.37 -0.87
CA LEU A 178 9.11 2.35 0.55
C LEU A 178 8.16 1.42 1.31
N THR A 179 6.86 1.46 1.02
CA THR A 179 5.90 0.54 1.62
C THR A 179 6.21 -0.92 1.27
N ASP A 180 6.56 -1.24 0.04
CA ASP A 180 6.84 -2.62 -0.38
C ASP A 180 8.13 -3.16 0.26
N ILE A 181 9.17 -2.34 0.39
CA ILE A 181 10.38 -2.69 1.15
C ILE A 181 10.03 -2.94 2.63
N ASN A 182 9.25 -2.06 3.25
CA ASN A 182 8.83 -2.25 4.64
C ASN A 182 8.00 -3.53 4.79
N ARG A 183 7.11 -3.86 3.84
CA ARG A 183 6.34 -5.11 3.85
C ARG A 183 7.23 -6.36 3.76
N ASP A 184 8.29 -6.30 2.98
CA ASP A 184 9.27 -7.39 2.89
C ASP A 184 10.01 -7.59 4.22
N ILE A 185 10.43 -6.49 4.87
CA ILE A 185 10.99 -6.52 6.24
C ILE A 185 10.02 -7.18 7.22
N TYR A 186 8.74 -6.80 7.21
CA TYR A 186 7.71 -7.42 8.05
C TYR A 186 7.64 -8.94 7.85
N ARG A 187 7.60 -9.42 6.59
CA ARG A 187 7.51 -10.86 6.30
C ARG A 187 8.68 -11.63 6.87
N ARG A 188 9.90 -11.12 6.63
CA ARG A 188 11.13 -11.77 7.07
C ARG A 188 11.27 -11.78 8.58
N ILE A 189 10.88 -10.70 9.27
CA ILE A 189 10.85 -10.68 10.74
C ILE A 189 9.87 -11.74 11.25
N VAL A 190 8.67 -11.84 10.68
CA VAL A 190 7.70 -12.86 11.10
C VAL A 190 8.26 -14.27 10.86
N ASP A 191 8.89 -14.53 9.71
CA ASP A 191 9.51 -15.83 9.42
C ASP A 191 10.64 -16.17 10.41
N LEU A 192 11.50 -15.18 10.74
CA LEU A 192 12.58 -15.34 11.71
C LEU A 192 12.05 -15.63 13.11
N GLU A 193 11.03 -14.90 13.55
CA GLU A 193 10.47 -15.09 14.89
C GLU A 193 9.72 -16.41 15.00
N LEU A 194 9.01 -16.84 13.96
CA LEU A 194 8.40 -18.17 13.94
C LEU A 194 9.44 -19.29 13.98
N ALA A 195 10.57 -19.16 13.27
CA ALA A 195 11.66 -20.12 13.32
C ALA A 195 12.29 -20.17 14.72
N GLN A 196 12.62 -19.02 15.30
CA GLN A 196 13.19 -18.93 16.66
C GLN A 196 12.23 -19.47 17.73
N MET A 197 10.94 -19.16 17.63
CA MET A 197 9.92 -19.69 18.55
C MET A 197 9.84 -21.22 18.43
N ALA A 198 9.88 -21.77 17.22
CA ALA A 198 9.89 -23.21 17.01
C ALA A 198 11.13 -23.88 17.66
N ASP A 199 12.31 -23.31 17.49
CA ASP A 199 13.56 -23.79 18.10
C ASP A 199 13.55 -23.73 19.63
N GLN A 200 12.79 -22.79 20.19
CA GLN A 200 12.59 -22.62 21.64
C GLN A 200 11.45 -23.47 22.21
N GLY A 201 10.84 -24.34 21.40
CA GLY A 201 9.82 -25.29 21.84
C GLY A 201 8.39 -24.78 21.83
N TRP A 202 8.11 -23.59 21.27
CA TRP A 202 6.73 -23.12 21.06
C TRP A 202 6.01 -23.91 19.96
N GLY A 203 6.77 -24.55 19.06
CA GLY A 203 6.25 -25.28 17.92
C GLY A 203 5.83 -24.37 16.76
N ARG A 204 5.03 -24.92 15.84
CA ARG A 204 4.45 -24.16 14.71
C ARG A 204 3.26 -23.32 15.18
N PRO A 205 2.84 -22.30 14.40
CA PRO A 205 1.60 -21.57 14.67
C PRO A 205 0.44 -22.53 14.99
N PRO A 206 -0.25 -22.34 16.12
CA PRO A 206 -1.23 -23.29 16.62
C PRO A 206 -2.51 -23.34 15.77
N VAL A 207 -2.75 -22.27 15.00
CA VAL A 207 -3.80 -22.11 13.99
C VAL A 207 -3.30 -21.17 12.88
N ALA A 208 -3.99 -21.14 11.74
CA ALA A 208 -3.70 -20.19 10.67
C ALA A 208 -3.95 -18.74 11.12
N PHE A 209 -3.17 -17.80 10.58
CA PHE A 209 -3.34 -16.37 10.85
C PHE A 209 -2.75 -15.54 9.71
N ASP A 210 -3.23 -14.29 9.60
CA ASP A 210 -2.65 -13.26 8.75
C ASP A 210 -2.07 -12.14 9.61
N VAL A 211 -0.91 -11.62 9.24
CA VAL A 211 -0.38 -10.36 9.77
C VAL A 211 -0.89 -9.23 8.88
N LEU A 212 -1.48 -8.21 9.50
CA LEU A 212 -1.97 -7.02 8.85
C LEU A 212 -0.99 -5.86 9.02
N ILE A 213 -0.86 -5.06 7.97
CA ILE A 213 -0.36 -3.69 8.03
C ILE A 213 -1.51 -2.72 7.76
N MET A 214 -1.59 -1.62 8.49
CA MET A 214 -2.72 -0.68 8.46
C MET A 214 -2.25 0.75 8.12
N GLY A 215 -3.20 1.69 8.09
CA GLY A 215 -2.89 3.09 7.84
C GLY A 215 -2.09 3.31 6.56
N SER A 216 -1.03 4.11 6.64
CA SER A 216 -0.20 4.45 5.48
C SER A 216 0.48 3.23 4.82
N GLY A 217 0.89 2.23 5.63
CA GLY A 217 1.50 1.00 5.12
C GLY A 217 0.49 0.09 4.40
N GLY A 218 -0.77 0.10 4.83
CA GLY A 218 -1.82 -0.62 4.12
C GLY A 218 -2.35 0.12 2.87
N ARG A 219 -2.13 1.44 2.77
CA ARG A 219 -2.39 2.21 1.53
C ARG A 219 -1.28 2.17 0.49
N GLY A 220 -0.05 1.80 0.84
CA GLY A 220 1.09 1.96 -0.09
C GLY A 220 1.66 3.38 -0.09
N GLU A 221 1.53 4.09 1.03
CA GLU A 221 1.78 5.54 1.13
C GLU A 221 2.79 5.88 2.23
N SER A 222 3.69 4.96 2.55
CA SER A 222 4.70 5.16 3.59
C SER A 222 5.71 6.25 3.20
N PHE A 223 6.03 7.11 4.15
CA PHE A 223 7.15 8.05 4.06
C PHE A 223 8.46 7.39 4.53
N LEU A 224 9.55 8.17 4.69
CA LEU A 224 10.87 7.63 5.03
C LEU A 224 10.88 6.89 6.38
N TYR A 225 10.15 7.42 7.37
CA TYR A 225 10.10 6.93 8.74
C TYR A 225 8.65 6.63 9.17
N PRO A 226 8.01 5.58 8.62
CA PRO A 226 6.70 5.15 9.08
C PRO A 226 6.83 4.48 10.46
N ASP A 227 5.84 4.66 11.30
CA ASP A 227 5.62 3.83 12.49
C ASP A 227 4.96 2.49 12.11
N GLN A 228 4.95 1.56 13.07
CA GLN A 228 4.34 0.24 12.88
C GLN A 228 2.85 0.22 13.24
N ASP A 229 1.99 0.35 12.24
CA ASP A 229 0.56 0.08 12.37
C ASP A 229 0.27 -1.38 11.96
N ASN A 230 0.16 -2.30 12.93
CA ASN A 230 0.04 -3.73 12.66
C ASN A 230 -0.96 -4.47 13.57
N GLY A 231 -1.38 -5.65 13.14
CA GLY A 231 -2.33 -6.49 13.87
C GLY A 231 -2.40 -7.91 13.31
N PHE A 232 -3.08 -8.82 14.00
CA PHE A 232 -3.30 -10.19 13.56
C PHE A 232 -4.79 -10.46 13.33
N VAL A 233 -5.09 -11.21 12.25
CA VAL A 233 -6.36 -11.93 12.10
C VAL A 233 -6.07 -13.40 12.28
N ILE A 234 -6.60 -13.98 13.35
CA ILE A 234 -6.35 -15.37 13.74
C ILE A 234 -7.55 -16.22 13.27
N ALA A 235 -7.31 -17.45 12.83
CA ALA A 235 -8.39 -18.39 12.54
C ALA A 235 -9.18 -18.71 13.81
N GLU A 236 -10.41 -19.19 13.66
CA GLU A 236 -11.21 -19.60 14.81
C GLU A 236 -10.60 -20.83 15.48
N TYR A 237 -10.74 -20.90 16.80
CA TYR A 237 -10.34 -22.05 17.61
C TYR A 237 -11.31 -22.21 18.79
N PRO A 238 -11.46 -23.41 19.36
CA PRO A 238 -12.30 -23.63 20.52
C PRO A 238 -11.73 -22.93 21.76
N ASP A 239 -12.59 -22.44 22.65
CA ASP A 239 -12.17 -21.80 23.91
C ASP A 239 -11.24 -22.68 24.76
N THR A 240 -11.39 -24.00 24.68
CA THR A 240 -10.51 -24.97 25.36
C THR A 240 -9.05 -24.88 24.90
N GLU A 241 -8.78 -24.35 23.72
CA GLU A 241 -7.41 -24.12 23.21
C GLU A 241 -6.88 -22.72 23.52
N HIS A 242 -7.68 -21.81 24.09
CA HIS A 242 -7.30 -20.42 24.30
C HIS A 242 -6.00 -20.27 25.10
N GLY A 243 -5.81 -21.07 26.15
CA GLY A 243 -4.60 -21.07 26.96
C GLY A 243 -3.34 -21.54 26.24
N ARG A 244 -3.47 -22.17 25.06
CA ARG A 244 -2.36 -22.54 24.17
C ARG A 244 -2.17 -21.53 23.04
N VAL A 245 -3.29 -21.06 22.47
CA VAL A 245 -3.29 -20.22 21.27
C VAL A 245 -2.93 -18.76 21.57
N ASP A 246 -3.56 -18.13 22.56
CA ASP A 246 -3.33 -16.70 22.82
C ASP A 246 -1.89 -16.41 23.30
N PRO A 247 -1.28 -17.21 24.20
CA PRO A 247 0.12 -17.01 24.58
C PRO A 247 1.10 -17.09 23.42
N PHE A 248 0.88 -17.99 22.45
CA PHE A 248 1.72 -18.06 21.24
C PHE A 248 1.67 -16.74 20.46
N PHE A 249 0.47 -16.18 20.27
CA PHE A 249 0.31 -14.93 19.53
C PHE A 249 0.68 -13.67 20.34
N ILE A 250 0.66 -13.72 21.68
CA ILE A 250 1.29 -12.70 22.54
C ILE A 250 2.79 -12.66 22.26
N GLU A 251 3.45 -13.81 22.39
CA GLU A 251 4.90 -13.92 22.22
C GLU A 251 5.32 -13.46 20.82
N LEU A 252 4.65 -13.96 19.78
CA LEU A 252 4.93 -13.55 18.41
C LEU A 252 4.74 -12.04 18.20
N ALA A 253 3.68 -11.45 18.75
CA ALA A 253 3.43 -10.02 18.63
C ALA A 253 4.52 -9.20 19.31
N GLU A 254 4.94 -9.57 20.52
CA GLU A 254 5.98 -8.87 21.28
C GLU A 254 7.33 -8.93 20.56
N ARG A 255 7.72 -10.11 20.07
CA ARG A 255 8.96 -10.28 19.32
C ARG A 255 8.98 -9.53 18.00
N MET A 256 7.94 -9.71 17.19
CA MET A 256 7.80 -9.02 15.91
C MET A 256 7.86 -7.50 16.09
N THR A 257 7.11 -6.95 17.06
CA THR A 257 7.03 -5.50 17.28
C THR A 257 8.36 -4.92 17.76
N ARG A 258 9.08 -5.64 18.64
CA ARG A 258 10.42 -5.25 19.11
C ARG A 258 11.45 -5.27 18.00
N ASP A 259 11.42 -6.28 17.15
CA ASP A 259 12.42 -6.47 16.12
C ASP A 259 12.17 -5.51 14.93
N LEU A 260 10.92 -5.17 14.65
CA LEU A 260 10.55 -4.05 13.76
C LEU A 260 11.12 -2.72 14.25
N ASP A 261 11.00 -2.41 15.54
CA ASP A 261 11.57 -1.21 16.16
C ASP A 261 13.11 -1.20 16.03
N THR A 262 13.74 -2.35 16.31
CA THR A 262 15.19 -2.55 16.19
C THR A 262 15.69 -2.30 14.76
N VAL A 263 14.94 -2.75 13.76
CA VAL A 263 15.25 -2.55 12.33
C VAL A 263 14.99 -1.11 11.87
N GLY A 264 14.26 -0.30 12.64
CA GLY A 264 13.99 1.11 12.35
C GLY A 264 12.57 1.40 11.86
N ILE A 265 11.60 0.55 12.20
CA ILE A 265 10.16 0.81 12.07
C ILE A 265 9.60 1.02 13.49
N PRO A 266 9.64 2.27 14.00
CA PRO A 266 9.44 2.54 15.42
C PRO A 266 8.03 2.22 15.90
N TYR A 267 7.89 1.89 17.20
CA TYR A 267 6.59 1.69 17.86
C TYR A 267 5.58 2.79 17.53
N CYS A 268 4.34 2.38 17.23
CA CYS A 268 3.25 3.31 17.02
C CYS A 268 2.86 3.99 18.34
N LYS A 269 2.91 5.33 18.35
CA LYS A 269 2.52 6.14 19.52
C LYS A 269 1.03 5.98 19.89
N GLY A 270 0.20 5.60 18.93
CA GLY A 270 -1.22 5.31 19.12
C GLY A 270 -1.53 3.88 19.57
N PHE A 271 -0.51 3.06 19.86
CA PHE A 271 -0.67 1.66 20.28
C PHE A 271 -1.44 0.79 19.27
N VAL A 272 -1.30 1.08 17.97
CA VAL A 272 -1.88 0.33 16.85
C VAL A 272 -0.97 -0.84 16.46
N MET A 273 -0.81 -1.80 17.38
CA MET A 273 0.12 -2.92 17.23
C MET A 273 -0.50 -4.20 17.76
N ALA A 274 -0.08 -5.37 17.23
CA ALA A 274 -0.56 -6.69 17.64
C ALA A 274 -0.30 -7.01 19.13
N THR A 275 0.62 -6.29 19.79
CA THR A 275 0.85 -6.35 21.24
C THR A 275 -0.34 -5.85 22.05
N ASN A 276 -1.19 -5.01 21.45
CA ASN A 276 -2.45 -4.57 22.02
C ASN A 276 -3.58 -5.51 21.55
N PRO A 277 -4.33 -6.17 22.47
CA PRO A 277 -5.42 -7.10 22.14
C PRO A 277 -6.54 -6.52 21.27
N LEU A 278 -6.63 -5.18 21.16
CA LEU A 278 -7.53 -4.52 20.21
C LEU A 278 -7.21 -4.89 18.75
N TRP A 279 -5.94 -5.18 18.44
CA TRP A 279 -5.43 -5.45 17.09
C TRP A 279 -5.05 -6.91 16.87
N ARG A 280 -5.32 -7.80 17.84
CA ARG A 280 -5.03 -9.23 17.77
C ARG A 280 -6.28 -10.03 18.09
N LYS A 281 -6.97 -10.53 17.06
CA LYS A 281 -8.31 -11.09 17.19
C LYS A 281 -8.60 -12.22 16.21
N THR A 282 -9.53 -13.11 16.56
CA THR A 282 -10.13 -14.02 15.59
C THR A 282 -11.01 -13.27 14.58
N LEU A 283 -11.37 -13.92 13.47
CA LEU A 283 -12.24 -13.31 12.47
C LEU A 283 -13.61 -12.89 13.05
N THR A 284 -14.18 -13.69 13.94
CA THR A 284 -15.46 -13.41 14.62
C THR A 284 -15.32 -12.22 15.55
N GLN A 285 -14.27 -12.19 16.37
CA GLN A 285 -13.98 -11.04 17.25
C GLN A 285 -13.74 -9.74 16.45
N TRP A 286 -13.08 -9.83 15.29
CA TRP A 286 -12.90 -8.68 14.39
C TRP A 286 -14.25 -8.17 13.81
N ARG A 287 -15.15 -9.08 13.43
CA ARG A 287 -16.51 -8.72 12.97
C ARG A 287 -17.27 -8.00 14.08
N GLU A 288 -17.25 -8.54 15.29
CA GLU A 288 -17.89 -7.92 16.44
C GLU A 288 -17.32 -6.53 16.75
N GLN A 289 -15.99 -6.40 16.78
CA GLN A 289 -15.33 -5.13 17.03
C GLN A 289 -15.68 -4.07 15.97
N THR A 290 -15.63 -4.41 14.69
CA THR A 290 -15.95 -3.48 13.61
C THR A 290 -17.42 -3.07 13.63
N MET A 291 -18.34 -3.99 13.99
CA MET A 291 -19.75 -3.64 14.26
C MET A 291 -19.90 -2.74 15.48
N GLN A 292 -19.11 -2.93 16.54
CA GLN A 292 -19.12 -2.04 17.70
C GLN A 292 -18.62 -0.64 17.35
N TRP A 293 -17.55 -0.51 16.57
CA TRP A 293 -17.10 0.79 16.07
C TRP A 293 -18.15 1.45 15.16
N ALA A 294 -18.90 0.65 14.40
CA ALA A 294 -20.00 1.14 13.56
C ALA A 294 -21.18 1.71 14.35
N THR A 295 -21.42 1.19 15.55
CA THR A 295 -22.61 1.50 16.36
C THR A 295 -22.31 2.47 17.51
N ARG A 296 -21.08 2.53 18.00
CA ARG A 296 -20.66 3.42 19.08
C ARG A 296 -20.14 4.76 18.54
N ARG A 297 -20.68 5.86 19.06
CA ARG A 297 -20.28 7.24 18.74
C ARG A 297 -19.21 7.77 19.70
N SER A 298 -18.03 7.14 19.70
CA SER A 298 -16.89 7.65 20.47
C SER A 298 -15.72 7.97 19.55
N GLU A 299 -15.06 9.10 19.78
CA GLU A 299 -13.86 9.57 19.06
C GLU A 299 -12.83 8.46 18.83
N GLN A 300 -12.53 7.68 19.86
CA GLN A 300 -11.56 6.58 19.76
C GLN A 300 -12.01 5.46 18.80
N ALA A 301 -13.31 5.14 18.76
CA ALA A 301 -13.83 4.10 17.89
C ALA A 301 -13.77 4.52 16.41
N VAL A 302 -14.04 5.79 16.14
CA VAL A 302 -13.93 6.39 14.81
C VAL A 302 -12.48 6.40 14.35
N LEU A 303 -11.55 6.87 15.19
CA LEU A 303 -10.11 6.83 14.89
C LEU A 303 -9.61 5.39 14.59
N ASN A 304 -10.01 4.44 15.42
CA ASN A 304 -9.63 3.03 15.23
C ASN A 304 -10.18 2.47 13.91
N ALA A 305 -11.45 2.76 13.58
CA ALA A 305 -12.06 2.34 12.34
C ALA A 305 -11.36 2.96 11.12
N ASP A 306 -10.98 4.24 11.21
CA ASP A 306 -10.31 4.95 10.13
C ASP A 306 -8.96 4.33 9.76
N ILE A 307 -8.14 4.06 10.78
CA ILE A 307 -6.84 3.40 10.61
C ILE A 307 -7.03 1.98 10.10
N PHE A 308 -7.98 1.24 10.69
CA PHE A 308 -8.25 -0.14 10.36
C PHE A 308 -8.75 -0.32 8.93
N PHE A 309 -9.61 0.54 8.41
CA PHE A 309 -10.19 0.40 7.07
C PHE A 309 -9.15 0.39 5.96
N ASP A 310 -7.91 0.79 6.22
CA ASP A 310 -6.81 0.71 5.27
C ASP A 310 -5.90 -0.50 5.46
N PHE A 311 -6.35 -1.60 6.07
CA PHE A 311 -5.48 -2.77 6.23
C PHE A 311 -5.13 -3.53 4.93
N GLN A 312 -3.96 -4.13 4.87
CA GLN A 312 -3.57 -5.15 3.88
C GLN A 312 -2.85 -6.30 4.59
N PRO A 313 -2.99 -7.56 4.13
CA PRO A 313 -2.15 -8.65 4.63
C PRO A 313 -0.71 -8.43 4.19
N VAL A 314 0.22 -8.63 5.12
CA VAL A 314 1.67 -8.60 4.84
C VAL A 314 2.28 -9.99 4.94
N TRP A 315 1.81 -10.85 5.84
CA TRP A 315 2.22 -12.24 6.00
C TRP A 315 0.99 -13.14 6.20
N GLY A 316 1.09 -14.41 5.84
CA GLY A 316 -0.01 -15.37 5.83
C GLY A 316 -0.54 -15.62 4.41
N ASP A 317 -1.54 -16.50 4.28
CA ASP A 317 -2.16 -16.83 2.99
C ASP A 317 -3.14 -15.74 2.49
N GLY A 318 -3.46 -14.76 3.35
CA GLY A 318 -4.32 -13.62 3.06
C GLY A 318 -5.82 -13.97 3.03
N GLN A 319 -6.22 -15.21 3.29
CA GLN A 319 -7.61 -15.64 3.22
C GLN A 319 -8.43 -15.01 4.35
N LEU A 320 -7.87 -14.93 5.57
CA LEU A 320 -8.54 -14.33 6.72
C LEU A 320 -8.69 -12.81 6.53
N ALA A 321 -7.65 -12.14 6.06
CA ALA A 321 -7.66 -10.72 5.70
C ALA A 321 -8.66 -10.43 4.58
N SER A 322 -8.74 -11.30 3.56
CA SER A 322 -9.73 -11.18 2.48
C SER A 322 -11.17 -11.31 2.99
N ASN A 323 -11.43 -12.28 3.86
CA ASN A 323 -12.73 -12.47 4.50
C ASN A 323 -13.12 -11.28 5.37
N LEU A 324 -12.16 -10.73 6.12
CA LEU A 324 -12.35 -9.53 6.92
C LEU A 324 -12.63 -8.30 6.04
N ARG A 325 -11.93 -8.18 4.90
CA ARG A 325 -12.11 -7.08 3.94
C ARG A 325 -13.51 -7.12 3.33
N ALA A 326 -13.98 -8.31 2.97
CA ALA A 326 -15.33 -8.52 2.47
C ALA A 326 -16.41 -8.18 3.51
N HIS A 327 -16.14 -8.44 4.80
CA HIS A 327 -17.02 -8.04 5.88
C HIS A 327 -17.07 -6.51 6.03
N VAL A 328 -15.92 -5.84 6.12
CA VAL A 328 -15.82 -4.37 6.22
C VAL A 328 -16.52 -3.69 5.05
N ALA A 329 -16.28 -4.15 3.82
CA ALA A 329 -16.93 -3.59 2.63
C ALA A 329 -18.46 -3.80 2.62
N ARG A 330 -18.95 -4.87 3.27
CA ARG A 330 -20.39 -5.07 3.46
C ARG A 330 -20.92 -4.12 4.52
N LEU A 331 -20.26 -4.04 5.66
CA LEU A 331 -20.62 -3.17 6.78
C LEU A 331 -20.69 -1.70 6.34
N ALA A 332 -19.67 -1.21 5.64
CA ALA A 332 -19.63 0.15 5.11
C ALA A 332 -20.82 0.47 4.17
N ARG A 333 -21.23 -0.49 3.33
CA ARG A 333 -22.40 -0.31 2.44
C ARG A 333 -23.73 -0.35 3.17
N THR A 334 -23.86 -1.17 4.22
CA THR A 334 -25.12 -1.35 4.95
C THR A 334 -25.32 -0.36 6.09
N SER A 335 -24.25 0.25 6.59
CA SER A 335 -24.25 1.09 7.78
C SER A 335 -23.90 2.54 7.43
N ARG A 336 -24.81 3.23 6.73
CA ARG A 336 -24.65 4.67 6.44
C ARG A 336 -24.48 5.51 7.70
N ASP A 337 -25.10 5.12 8.81
CA ASP A 337 -24.94 5.80 10.10
C ASP A 337 -23.51 5.72 10.64
N MET A 338 -22.76 4.65 10.36
CA MET A 338 -21.34 4.56 10.71
C MET A 338 -20.54 5.56 9.88
N LEU A 339 -20.72 5.58 8.57
CA LEU A 339 -20.02 6.52 7.69
C LEU A 339 -20.37 7.97 8.04
N ARG A 340 -21.63 8.22 8.40
CA ARG A 340 -22.09 9.52 8.92
C ARG A 340 -21.41 9.85 10.26
N ALA A 341 -21.34 8.90 11.19
CA ALA A 341 -20.69 9.12 12.48
C ALA A 341 -19.21 9.46 12.27
N ILE A 342 -18.51 8.72 11.41
CA ILE A 342 -17.12 9.03 11.05
C ILE A 342 -17.03 10.42 10.42
N ALA A 343 -17.90 10.77 9.47
CA ALA A 343 -17.89 12.10 8.83
C ALA A 343 -18.24 13.28 9.77
N VAL A 344 -18.91 13.02 10.91
CA VAL A 344 -19.28 14.04 11.92
C VAL A 344 -18.24 14.16 13.01
N ASP A 345 -17.76 13.00 13.50
CA ASP A 345 -16.84 12.85 14.63
C ASP A 345 -15.37 12.96 14.21
N GLU A 346 -15.07 12.74 12.92
CA GLU A 346 -13.97 13.44 12.28
C GLU A 346 -14.26 14.95 12.46
N GLY A 347 -13.74 15.48 13.56
CA GLY A 347 -13.09 16.77 13.58
C GLY A 347 -11.93 16.71 12.59
N PHE A 348 -12.27 16.55 11.30
CA PHE A 348 -11.39 16.38 10.18
C PHE A 348 -10.19 17.22 10.45
N HIS A 349 -9.01 16.60 10.34
CA HIS A 349 -7.81 17.39 10.32
C HIS A 349 -8.08 18.57 9.39
N ARG A 350 -7.98 19.78 9.94
CA ARG A 350 -8.31 20.97 9.16
C ARG A 350 -7.22 21.08 8.11
N VAL A 351 -7.59 21.49 6.90
CA VAL A 351 -6.55 21.87 5.95
C VAL A 351 -5.82 23.09 6.49
N ALA A 352 -4.54 23.23 6.16
CA ALA A 352 -3.70 24.36 6.57
C ALA A 352 -4.07 25.67 5.85
N LEU A 353 -5.34 26.10 5.96
CA LEU A 353 -5.86 27.35 5.44
C LEU A 353 -6.24 28.30 6.59
N SER A 354 -5.70 29.51 6.51
CA SER A 354 -6.09 30.64 7.35
C SER A 354 -7.45 31.20 6.92
N PHE A 355 -8.04 32.03 7.78
CA PHE A 355 -9.33 32.69 7.52
C PHE A 355 -9.35 33.51 6.22
N PHE A 356 -8.22 34.11 5.82
CA PHE A 356 -8.09 34.88 4.58
C PHE A 356 -7.75 34.02 3.35
N GLY A 357 -7.75 32.69 3.49
CA GLY A 357 -7.52 31.75 2.39
C GLY A 357 -6.06 31.62 1.94
N GLY A 358 -5.10 32.10 2.74
CA GLY A 358 -3.66 31.79 2.65
C GLY A 358 -3.27 30.65 3.59
N LEU A 359 -1.99 30.25 3.63
CA LEU A 359 -1.54 29.13 4.47
C LEU A 359 -1.66 29.47 5.97
N ALA A 360 -2.19 28.52 6.74
CA ALA A 360 -2.04 28.51 8.20
C ALA A 360 -0.73 27.81 8.55
N THR A 361 0.04 28.40 9.47
CA THR A 361 1.29 27.83 9.98
C THR A 361 1.19 27.71 11.49
N GLU A 362 1.98 26.80 12.04
CA GLU A 362 2.13 26.62 13.49
C GLU A 362 2.60 27.93 14.16
N ARG A 363 2.03 28.23 15.33
CA ARG A 363 2.25 29.48 16.08
C ARG A 363 2.71 29.23 17.51
N ASP A 364 2.22 28.15 18.11
CA ASP A 364 2.31 27.90 19.54
C ASP A 364 3.48 26.95 19.85
N ASP A 365 3.76 25.99 18.96
CA ASP A 365 4.96 25.17 19.05
C ASP A 365 6.19 25.95 18.56
N ALA A 366 7.04 26.37 19.50
CA ALA A 366 8.26 27.12 19.22
C ALA A 366 9.24 26.34 18.31
N GLY A 367 9.21 25.01 18.31
CA GLY A 367 10.05 24.16 17.47
C GLY A 367 9.62 24.11 16.00
N HIS A 368 8.35 24.44 15.73
CA HIS A 368 7.74 24.33 14.40
C HIS A 368 7.09 25.64 13.93
N ARG A 369 7.32 26.75 14.63
CA ARG A 369 6.70 28.05 14.32
C ARG A 369 7.00 28.49 12.88
N GLY A 370 5.95 28.77 12.11
CA GLY A 370 6.05 29.14 10.70
C GLY A 370 6.10 27.95 9.72
N GLU A 371 6.08 26.72 10.25
CA GLU A 371 5.96 25.49 9.48
C GLU A 371 4.51 25.01 9.41
N ILE A 372 4.26 24.05 8.52
CA ILE A 372 2.93 23.46 8.28
C ILE A 372 3.05 21.95 8.45
N ASN A 373 2.21 21.34 9.29
CA ASN A 373 2.16 19.89 9.40
C ASN A 373 1.42 19.29 8.21
N LEU A 374 2.08 19.15 7.06
CA LEU A 374 1.43 18.72 5.81
C LEU A 374 0.90 17.29 5.85
N LYS A 375 1.39 16.44 6.78
CA LYS A 375 0.79 15.13 6.98
C LYS A 375 -0.63 15.30 7.54
N HIS A 376 -0.75 15.95 8.70
CA HIS A 376 -2.02 16.14 9.38
C HIS A 376 -2.92 17.14 8.63
N GLU A 377 -2.41 18.29 8.22
CA GLU A 377 -3.22 19.39 7.67
C GLU A 377 -3.25 19.42 6.13
N GLY A 378 -2.79 18.36 5.47
CA GLY A 378 -2.71 18.28 4.02
C GLY A 378 -3.12 16.91 3.48
N THR A 379 -2.35 15.86 3.79
CA THR A 379 -2.63 14.52 3.27
C THR A 379 -3.80 13.84 3.98
N MET A 380 -3.85 13.86 5.32
CA MET A 380 -4.89 13.18 6.09
C MET A 380 -6.32 13.61 5.74
N PRO A 381 -6.67 14.91 5.65
CA PRO A 381 -8.03 15.36 5.34
C PRO A 381 -8.49 14.89 3.95
N LEU A 382 -7.55 14.78 3.01
CA LEU A 382 -7.80 14.29 1.67
C LEU A 382 -8.02 12.76 1.67
N VAL A 383 -7.13 12.03 2.33
CA VAL A 383 -7.19 10.56 2.44
C VAL A 383 -8.47 10.12 3.15
N GLU A 384 -8.81 10.75 4.27
CA GLU A 384 -10.02 10.48 5.07
C GLU A 384 -11.28 10.67 4.21
N ALA A 385 -11.43 11.84 3.56
CA ALA A 385 -12.57 12.13 2.69
C ALA A 385 -12.70 11.15 1.51
N ILE A 386 -11.59 10.82 0.85
CA ILE A 386 -11.57 9.86 -0.26
C ILE A 386 -11.93 8.46 0.23
N ARG A 387 -11.40 8.04 1.39
CA ARG A 387 -11.69 6.75 2.02
C ARG A 387 -13.19 6.63 2.30
N LEU A 388 -13.80 7.63 2.92
CA LEU A 388 -15.22 7.62 3.25
C LEU A 388 -16.10 7.51 2.00
N MET A 389 -15.82 8.32 0.98
CA MET A 389 -16.56 8.24 -0.28
C MET A 389 -16.35 6.90 -0.99
N ALA A 390 -15.11 6.38 -1.02
CA ALA A 390 -14.80 5.07 -1.58
C ALA A 390 -15.55 3.94 -0.85
N LEU A 391 -15.62 3.99 0.48
CA LEU A 391 -16.35 3.03 1.29
C LEU A 391 -17.87 3.11 1.06
N ALA A 392 -18.44 4.32 1.01
CA ALA A 392 -19.85 4.55 0.70
C ALA A 392 -20.23 3.97 -0.67
N GLU A 393 -19.30 4.07 -1.62
CA GLU A 393 -19.46 3.59 -2.99
C GLU A 393 -18.99 2.14 -3.20
N GLY A 394 -18.46 1.46 -2.19
CA GLY A 394 -17.97 0.10 -2.32
C GLY A 394 -16.77 -0.06 -3.28
N VAL A 395 -15.91 0.96 -3.36
CA VAL A 395 -14.61 0.87 -4.05
C VAL A 395 -13.63 0.09 -3.17
N ALA A 396 -13.06 -1.00 -3.70
CA ALA A 396 -12.32 -1.99 -2.90
C ALA A 396 -10.86 -1.63 -2.56
N GLY A 397 -10.25 -0.69 -3.30
CA GLY A 397 -8.84 -0.32 -3.12
C GLY A 397 -8.57 0.43 -1.82
N THR A 398 -7.33 0.34 -1.31
CA THR A 398 -6.86 1.09 -0.13
C THR A 398 -6.05 2.33 -0.50
N ALA A 399 -5.27 2.28 -1.58
CA ALA A 399 -4.47 3.42 -2.04
C ALA A 399 -5.36 4.60 -2.46
N THR A 400 -4.93 5.82 -2.13
CA THR A 400 -5.70 7.05 -2.36
C THR A 400 -5.95 7.29 -3.84
N LEU A 401 -4.93 7.10 -4.68
CA LEU A 401 -5.06 7.27 -6.14
C LEU A 401 -5.99 6.21 -6.75
N ASP A 402 -5.89 4.95 -6.32
CA ASP A 402 -6.78 3.87 -6.79
C ASP A 402 -8.24 4.12 -6.41
N ARG A 403 -8.48 4.73 -5.24
CA ARG A 403 -9.81 5.13 -4.80
C ARG A 403 -10.37 6.24 -5.67
N LEU A 404 -9.59 7.27 -5.99
CA LEU A 404 -9.99 8.33 -6.92
C LEU A 404 -10.35 7.77 -8.29
N ASP A 405 -9.49 6.91 -8.86
CA ASP A 405 -9.74 6.23 -10.14
C ASP A 405 -10.98 5.34 -10.08
N GLY A 406 -11.21 4.66 -8.95
CA GLY A 406 -12.39 3.85 -8.69
C GLY A 406 -13.68 4.67 -8.66
N LEU A 407 -13.67 5.80 -7.93
CA LEU A 407 -14.80 6.72 -7.82
C LEU A 407 -15.13 7.39 -9.15
N GLN A 408 -14.11 7.76 -9.93
CA GLN A 408 -14.26 8.34 -11.25
C GLN A 408 -14.85 7.33 -12.25
N ARG A 409 -14.38 6.07 -12.25
CA ARG A 409 -14.97 4.99 -13.06
C ARG A 409 -16.43 4.70 -12.73
N LYS A 410 -16.85 4.89 -11.48
CA LYS A 410 -18.25 4.77 -11.06
C LYS A 410 -19.11 5.99 -11.40
N GLY A 411 -18.52 7.07 -11.91
CA GLY A 411 -19.22 8.33 -12.23
C GLY A 411 -19.61 9.18 -11.01
N VAL A 412 -19.08 8.87 -9.82
CA VAL A 412 -19.37 9.59 -8.57
C VAL A 412 -18.47 10.83 -8.42
N LEU A 413 -17.28 10.75 -9.02
CA LEU A 413 -16.30 11.83 -9.04
C LEU A 413 -16.15 12.38 -10.47
N PRO A 414 -16.61 13.62 -10.74
CA PRO A 414 -16.40 14.29 -12.01
C PRO A 414 -14.91 14.35 -12.40
N ARG A 415 -14.62 14.26 -13.70
CA ARG A 415 -13.24 14.24 -14.22
C ARG A 415 -12.38 15.41 -13.74
N ASP A 416 -12.95 16.62 -13.72
CA ASP A 416 -12.21 17.82 -13.31
C ASP A 416 -11.80 17.76 -11.82
N GLU A 417 -12.73 17.36 -10.95
CA GLU A 417 -12.46 17.20 -9.52
C GLU A 417 -11.47 16.06 -9.26
N HIS A 418 -11.59 14.95 -9.98
CA HIS A 418 -10.63 13.86 -9.99
C HIS A 418 -9.20 14.35 -10.31
N ASP A 419 -9.03 15.09 -11.40
CA ASP A 419 -7.73 15.59 -11.84
C ASP A 419 -7.13 16.57 -10.81
N TYR A 420 -7.98 17.42 -10.20
CA TYR A 420 -7.57 18.30 -9.10
C TYR A 420 -7.11 17.54 -7.86
N LEU A 421 -7.84 16.52 -7.42
CA LEU A 421 -7.51 15.77 -6.20
C LEU A 421 -6.24 14.91 -6.38
N ILE A 422 -6.03 14.33 -7.57
CA ILE A 422 -4.75 13.68 -7.91
C ILE A 422 -3.61 14.68 -7.86
N GLY A 423 -3.80 15.87 -8.46
CA GLY A 423 -2.81 16.95 -8.44
C GLY A 423 -2.47 17.39 -7.02
N ALA A 424 -3.49 17.57 -6.17
CA ALA A 424 -3.33 17.94 -4.77
C ALA A 424 -2.54 16.88 -3.99
N PHE A 425 -2.92 15.60 -4.10
CA PHE A 425 -2.20 14.51 -3.43
C PHE A 425 -0.73 14.45 -3.84
N LYS A 426 -0.44 14.51 -5.14
CA LYS A 426 0.93 14.52 -5.68
C LYS A 426 1.76 15.71 -5.19
N HIS A 427 1.17 16.91 -5.16
CA HIS A 427 1.89 18.12 -4.76
C HIS A 427 2.18 18.13 -3.26
N ILE A 428 1.20 17.78 -2.42
CA ILE A 428 1.37 17.74 -0.97
C ILE A 428 2.41 16.67 -0.58
N THR A 429 2.31 15.46 -1.15
CA THR A 429 3.28 14.38 -0.89
C THR A 429 4.68 14.73 -1.39
N PHE A 430 4.79 15.44 -2.52
CA PHE A 430 6.07 15.96 -3.01
C PHE A 430 6.72 16.93 -2.03
N LEU A 431 5.98 17.92 -1.53
CA LEU A 431 6.52 18.90 -0.58
C LEU A 431 6.96 18.24 0.72
N LEU A 432 6.17 17.30 1.23
CA LEU A 432 6.47 16.57 2.46
C LEU A 432 7.70 15.65 2.29
N LEU A 433 7.77 14.86 1.21
CA LEU A 433 8.93 14.01 0.95
C LEU A 433 10.20 14.82 0.71
N ARG A 434 10.10 15.95 -0.01
CA ARG A 434 11.21 16.88 -0.21
C ARG A 434 11.78 17.36 1.12
N GLN A 435 10.91 17.78 2.04
CA GLN A 435 11.33 18.25 3.35
C GLN A 435 11.99 17.13 4.15
N GLN A 436 11.42 15.93 4.16
CA GLN A 436 12.01 14.81 4.88
C GLN A 436 13.40 14.43 4.35
N LEU A 437 13.60 14.48 3.03
CA LEU A 437 14.91 14.27 2.41
C LEU A 437 15.89 15.39 2.75
N ALA A 438 15.42 16.65 2.82
CA ALA A 438 16.24 17.78 3.23
C ALA A 438 16.67 17.65 4.71
N ASP A 439 15.75 17.28 5.60
CA ASP A 439 16.03 17.03 7.02
C ASP A 439 17.07 15.90 7.18
N GLN A 440 16.88 14.81 6.44
CA GLN A 440 17.80 13.67 6.45
C GLN A 440 19.22 14.07 6.01
N ARG A 441 19.33 14.84 4.91
CA ARG A 441 20.62 15.37 4.42
C ARG A 441 21.28 16.32 5.41
N ALA A 442 20.47 17.01 6.21
CA ALA A 442 20.93 17.90 7.27
C ALA A 442 21.21 17.18 8.61
N GLY A 443 21.07 15.85 8.68
CA GLY A 443 21.23 15.08 9.92
C GLY A 443 20.14 15.34 10.97
N LYS A 444 19.01 15.91 10.57
CA LYS A 444 17.84 16.16 11.42
C LYS A 444 16.90 14.98 11.33
N LYS A 445 16.17 14.69 12.42
CA LYS A 445 15.10 13.69 12.40
C LYS A 445 13.96 14.19 11.50
N PRO A 446 13.63 13.48 10.39
CA PRO A 446 12.58 13.94 9.50
C PRO A 446 11.21 13.96 10.18
N GLY A 447 10.46 15.02 9.92
CA GLY A 447 9.15 15.25 10.52
C GLY A 447 8.01 15.30 9.50
N ASN A 448 6.88 15.83 9.95
CA ASN A 448 5.72 16.11 9.10
C ASN A 448 5.58 17.60 8.78
N PHE A 449 6.47 18.43 9.32
CA PHE A 449 6.41 19.88 9.24
C PHE A 449 7.22 20.39 8.07
N VAL A 450 6.64 21.30 7.29
CA VAL A 450 7.29 21.92 6.13
C VAL A 450 7.32 23.44 6.30
N PRO A 451 8.50 24.09 6.26
CA PRO A 451 8.61 25.54 6.37
C PRO A 451 7.93 26.24 5.19
N ALA A 452 6.97 27.13 5.48
CA ALA A 452 6.26 27.88 4.44
C ALA A 452 7.18 28.85 3.67
N GLU A 453 8.25 29.31 4.32
CA GLU A 453 9.27 30.20 3.74
C GLU A 453 10.24 29.49 2.79
N ALA A 454 10.44 28.18 2.95
CA ALA A 454 11.28 27.39 2.07
C ALA A 454 10.60 27.08 0.71
N MET A 455 9.31 27.39 0.59
CA MET A 455 8.54 27.22 -0.66
C MET A 455 8.69 28.44 -1.57
N SER A 456 8.87 28.19 -2.86
CA SER A 456 8.72 29.24 -3.88
C SER A 456 7.28 29.76 -3.92
N ALA A 457 7.08 30.98 -4.47
CA ALA A 457 5.74 31.56 -4.61
C ALA A 457 4.78 30.63 -5.37
N ARG A 458 5.27 30.01 -6.46
CA ARG A 458 4.50 29.03 -7.24
C ARG A 458 4.10 27.81 -6.42
N GLU A 459 5.02 27.24 -5.63
CA GLU A 459 4.71 26.08 -4.79
C GLU A 459 3.68 26.41 -3.72
N ARG A 460 3.80 27.61 -3.14
CA ARG A 460 2.86 28.14 -2.15
C ARG A 460 1.45 28.31 -2.76
N ASP A 461 1.36 28.92 -3.94
CA ASP A 461 0.09 29.11 -4.64
C ASP A 461 -0.56 27.77 -5.03
N LEU A 462 0.24 26.82 -5.52
CA LEU A 462 -0.22 25.47 -5.82
C LEU A 462 -0.69 24.72 -4.57
N LEU A 463 0.01 24.87 -3.44
CA LEU A 463 -0.39 24.27 -2.17
C LEU A 463 -1.71 24.89 -1.67
N VAL A 464 -1.84 26.22 -1.68
CA VAL A 464 -3.09 26.89 -1.31
C VAL A 464 -4.25 26.43 -2.20
N GLY A 465 -4.04 26.36 -3.52
CA GLY A 465 -5.02 25.83 -4.46
C GLY A 465 -5.41 24.38 -4.15
N SER A 466 -4.42 23.53 -3.86
CA SER A 466 -4.62 22.14 -3.47
C SER A 466 -5.46 22.03 -2.19
N LEU A 467 -5.07 22.74 -1.13
CA LEU A 467 -5.78 22.72 0.15
C LEU A 467 -7.21 23.25 0.04
N LYS A 468 -7.47 24.26 -0.80
CA LYS A 468 -8.83 24.75 -1.07
C LYS A 468 -9.70 23.67 -1.73
N ARG A 469 -9.14 22.91 -2.69
CA ARG A 469 -9.85 21.79 -3.33
C ARG A 469 -10.08 20.63 -2.36
N VAL A 470 -9.09 20.31 -1.54
CA VAL A 470 -9.23 19.30 -0.46
C VAL A 470 -10.34 19.71 0.51
N ASP A 471 -10.36 20.96 0.98
CA ASP A 471 -11.39 21.43 1.92
C ASP A 471 -12.80 21.40 1.30
N LEU A 472 -12.93 21.83 0.05
CA LEU A 472 -14.20 21.77 -0.67
C LEU A 472 -14.70 20.34 -0.80
N PHE A 473 -13.83 19.42 -1.23
CA PHE A 473 -14.18 18.01 -1.39
C PHE A 473 -14.58 17.38 -0.05
N ARG A 474 -13.78 17.60 1.00
CA ARG A 474 -14.04 17.14 2.36
C ARG A 474 -15.40 17.61 2.88
N ARG A 475 -15.70 18.89 2.71
CA ARG A 475 -17.00 19.49 3.08
C ARG A 475 -18.15 18.84 2.31
N ARG A 476 -18.00 18.63 1.00
CA ARG A 476 -18.98 17.92 0.18
C ARG A 476 -19.20 16.49 0.68
N VAL A 477 -18.14 15.70 0.90
CA VAL A 477 -18.25 14.31 1.40
C VAL A 477 -19.03 14.29 2.71
N ARG A 478 -18.74 15.23 3.62
CA ARG A 478 -19.51 15.37 4.85
C ARG A 478 -20.98 15.67 4.56
N ALA A 479 -21.28 16.66 3.75
CA ALA A 479 -22.65 17.03 3.40
C ALA A 479 -23.43 15.86 2.75
N ASP A 480 -22.80 15.15 1.81
CA ASP A 480 -23.36 13.98 1.13
C ASP A 480 -23.71 12.84 2.11
N LEU A 481 -22.93 12.68 3.18
CA LEU A 481 -23.12 11.64 4.20
C LEU A 481 -24.03 12.06 5.37
N THR A 482 -24.03 13.34 5.75
CA THR A 482 -24.79 13.84 6.91
C THR A 482 -26.14 14.44 6.54
N GLY A 483 -26.31 14.88 5.31
CA GLY A 483 -27.46 15.68 4.86
C GLY A 483 -27.43 17.13 5.39
N GLU A 484 -26.33 17.58 6.00
CA GLU A 484 -26.14 18.98 6.40
C GLU A 484 -25.85 19.82 5.16
N ILE A 485 -26.64 20.88 4.92
CA ILE A 485 -26.36 21.85 3.85
C ILE A 485 -25.19 22.73 4.28
N LEU A 486 -24.17 22.83 3.41
CA LEU A 486 -22.90 23.55 3.63
C LEU A 486 -23.04 25.05 3.86
#